data_AF-A0A411YKS1-F1
#
_entry.id   AF-A0A411YKS1-F1
#
_cell.length_a   1.000
_cell.length_b   1.000
_cell.length_c   1.000
_cell.angle_alpha   90.00
_cell.angle_beta   90.00
_cell.angle_gamma   90.00
#
_symmetry.space_group_name_H-M   'P 1'
#
loop_
_entity.id
_entity.type
_entity.pdbx_description
1 polymer ?
#
loop_
_entity_poly.entity_id
_entity_poly.type
_entity_poly.pdbx_seq_one_letter_code
_entity_poly.pdbx_strand_id
1 'polypeptide(L)'
;MRGRSLHRMPAVSDRLAAVLPGTAEPTNRRLILVGLLIMLLLGITQAGWFTAALADDGEGARGTLRVDGDPIAEVEITAVDEGGAEVASTSSDDSGSWELELPGPGTYDIVLDPATLPEELDFEEGESPTDTIEVGEGQTETVLFRLEVEETVVAGTLSRLPQNLLNGVKFGLIVAMTAIGLSLIFGTTRLINFSHGELVSFGAIVAWFLNVAGIHIVPAALLAMLAGAALGGALDHGLWRPLRRRKTGIIQLLVITVGLAFLIRNVLLFAYGGSTRSYAGFAVQESLTFGPFRITPRDLIVLLLSFVVLVLVGLAISRTRIGKAMRAVSDDSNLAETSGIDVQRVILLVWVAGAGLTALGGVFLGLVEGVNYFMGFRLLLLIFAGVILGGLGTAYGAMVGSLVVGIITEVSTIWFSPDIQEMWALLVLIVILLFRPQGILGFRERVG
;
A
#
# COMPACT_ATOMS: atom_id res chain seq x y z
N MET A 1 53.78 -6.71 -78.95
CA MET A 1 52.33 -7.04 -78.88
C MET A 1 52.00 -7.53 -77.48
N ARG A 2 51.03 -6.88 -76.81
CA ARG A 2 50.14 -7.33 -75.73
C ARG A 2 50.81 -7.97 -74.50
N GLY A 3 50.79 -7.42 -73.28
CA GLY A 3 49.72 -6.68 -72.58
C GLY A 3 49.47 -7.42 -71.27
N ARG A 4 50.13 -7.02 -70.18
CA ARG A 4 49.91 -7.57 -68.82
C ARG A 4 48.55 -7.09 -68.30
N SER A 5 47.63 -8.00 -68.03
CA SER A 5 46.38 -7.75 -67.32
C SER A 5 46.53 -8.14 -65.85
N LEU A 6 46.17 -7.21 -64.97
CA LEU A 6 46.13 -7.39 -63.52
C LEU A 6 44.92 -8.26 -63.18
N HIS A 7 45.13 -9.43 -62.58
CA HIS A 7 44.04 -10.20 -61.97
C HIS A 7 44.00 -9.93 -60.47
N ARG A 8 42.90 -9.32 -60.04
CA ARG A 8 42.57 -8.96 -58.66
C ARG A 8 42.50 -10.22 -57.80
N MET A 9 43.15 -10.18 -56.63
CA MET A 9 42.93 -11.15 -55.56
C MET A 9 41.50 -11.01 -55.01
N PRO A 10 40.77 -12.11 -54.77
CA PRO A 10 39.45 -12.08 -54.15
C PRO A 10 39.54 -11.66 -52.66
N ALA A 11 38.52 -10.94 -52.21
CA ALA A 11 38.44 -10.32 -50.90
C ALA A 11 38.39 -11.33 -49.75
N VAL A 12 38.88 -10.89 -48.59
CA VAL A 12 39.05 -11.61 -47.32
C VAL A 12 37.71 -11.95 -46.62
N SER A 13 36.56 -11.79 -47.27
CA SER A 13 35.24 -11.98 -46.65
C SER A 13 34.79 -13.44 -46.51
N ASP A 14 35.43 -14.40 -47.19
CA ASP A 14 34.87 -15.76 -47.31
C ASP A 14 35.50 -16.82 -46.39
N ARG A 15 36.26 -16.42 -45.36
CA ARG A 15 36.93 -17.35 -44.42
C ARG A 15 36.45 -17.32 -42.96
N LEU A 16 35.25 -16.81 -42.69
CA LEU A 16 34.71 -16.72 -41.32
C LEU A 16 33.28 -17.28 -41.17
N ALA A 17 32.94 -18.36 -41.88
CA ALA A 17 31.59 -18.94 -41.81
C ALA A 17 31.53 -20.42 -41.35
N ALA A 18 32.60 -20.99 -40.81
CA ALA A 18 32.53 -22.35 -40.25
C ALA A 18 33.49 -22.51 -39.08
N VAL A 19 32.91 -22.81 -37.91
CA VAL A 19 33.49 -23.27 -36.63
C VAL A 19 33.04 -22.35 -35.48
N LEU A 20 31.85 -22.62 -34.93
CA LEU A 20 31.49 -22.53 -33.50
C LEU A 20 30.04 -23.06 -33.32
N PRO A 21 29.80 -24.20 -32.65
CA PRO A 21 28.45 -24.57 -32.20
C PRO A 21 28.22 -24.13 -30.75
N GLY A 22 27.03 -23.53 -30.50
CA GLY A 22 26.35 -23.59 -29.20
C GLY A 22 26.32 -22.31 -28.35
N THR A 23 25.82 -21.19 -28.86
CA THR A 23 25.34 -20.10 -27.99
C THR A 23 23.90 -20.39 -27.55
N ALA A 24 23.69 -20.46 -26.23
CA ALA A 24 22.38 -20.60 -25.61
C ALA A 24 21.44 -19.46 -26.04
N GLU A 25 20.19 -19.80 -26.34
CA GLU A 25 19.21 -18.89 -26.92
C GLU A 25 18.88 -17.65 -26.06
N PRO A 26 18.62 -16.48 -26.68
CA PRO A 26 18.22 -15.25 -25.99
C PRO A 26 16.69 -15.17 -25.68
N THR A 27 15.97 -16.28 -25.74
CA THR A 27 14.50 -16.32 -25.81
C THR A 27 13.79 -15.84 -24.53
N ASN A 28 14.42 -15.90 -23.36
CA ASN A 28 13.77 -15.56 -22.09
C ASN A 28 13.67 -14.06 -21.77
N ARG A 29 14.53 -13.20 -22.32
CA ARG A 29 14.45 -11.74 -22.05
C ARG A 29 13.27 -11.08 -22.77
N ARG A 30 12.93 -11.57 -23.96
CA ARG A 30 11.78 -11.08 -24.73
C ARG A 30 10.46 -11.53 -24.09
N LEU A 31 10.38 -12.73 -23.53
CA LEU A 31 9.18 -13.23 -22.85
C LEU A 31 8.85 -12.43 -21.57
N ILE A 32 9.86 -11.99 -20.81
CA ILE A 32 9.64 -11.16 -19.61
C ILE A 32 9.20 -9.74 -19.98
N LEU A 33 9.79 -9.15 -21.02
CA LEU A 33 9.37 -7.85 -21.55
C LEU A 33 7.99 -7.89 -22.20
N VAL A 34 7.65 -8.98 -22.90
CA VAL A 34 6.31 -9.21 -23.47
C VAL A 34 5.29 -9.47 -22.37
N GLY A 35 5.65 -10.14 -21.27
CA GLY A 35 4.78 -10.29 -20.10
C GLY A 35 4.47 -8.95 -19.40
N LEU A 36 5.47 -8.07 -19.26
CA LEU A 36 5.30 -6.71 -18.75
C LEU A 36 4.46 -5.84 -19.69
N LEU A 37 4.62 -5.99 -21.01
CA LEU A 37 3.85 -5.26 -22.01
C LEU A 37 2.40 -5.74 -22.13
N ILE A 38 2.14 -7.04 -21.94
CA ILE A 38 0.79 -7.63 -21.94
C ILE A 38 0.02 -7.21 -20.68
N MET A 39 0.69 -7.09 -19.52
CA MET A 39 0.09 -6.48 -18.32
C MET A 39 -0.22 -4.98 -18.51
N LEU A 40 0.59 -4.27 -19.30
CA LEU A 40 0.36 -2.86 -19.64
C LEU A 40 -0.80 -2.68 -20.64
N LEU A 41 -1.01 -3.65 -21.55
CA LEU A 41 -2.04 -3.60 -22.60
C LEU A 41 -3.42 -4.12 -22.15
N LEU A 42 -3.48 -5.03 -21.18
CA LEU A 42 -4.74 -5.49 -20.58
C LEU A 42 -5.37 -4.45 -19.63
N GLY A 43 -4.63 -3.39 -19.27
CA GLY A 43 -5.15 -2.25 -18.50
C GLY A 43 -5.86 -1.15 -19.31
N ILE A 44 -5.96 -1.27 -20.64
CA ILE A 44 -6.39 -0.16 -21.51
C ILE A 44 -7.80 -0.33 -22.11
N THR A 45 -8.50 -1.45 -21.88
CA THR A 45 -9.80 -1.68 -22.55
C THR A 45 -10.96 -1.87 -21.58
N GLN A 46 -11.31 -0.84 -20.81
CA GLN A 46 -12.71 -0.58 -20.39
C GLN A 46 -12.89 0.91 -20.06
N ALA A 47 -12.78 1.79 -21.06
CA ALA A 47 -13.46 3.09 -21.00
C ALA A 47 -14.90 2.83 -21.44
N GLY A 48 -15.75 2.55 -20.45
CA GLY A 48 -17.11 2.04 -20.61
C GLY A 48 -18.15 2.95 -19.95
N TRP A 49 -18.47 4.08 -20.59
CA TRP A 49 -19.76 4.80 -20.60
C TRP A 49 -20.65 4.71 -19.34
N PHE A 50 -20.64 5.77 -18.52
CA PHE A 50 -21.80 6.19 -17.74
C PHE A 50 -22.29 7.53 -18.30
N THR A 51 -23.26 7.48 -19.21
CA THR A 51 -24.11 8.64 -19.51
C THR A 51 -25.16 8.73 -18.41
N ALA A 52 -24.93 9.60 -17.43
CA ALA A 52 -26.03 10.11 -16.62
C ALA A 52 -26.93 10.96 -17.52
N ALA A 53 -28.23 10.81 -17.36
CA ALA A 53 -29.22 11.58 -18.11
C ALA A 53 -29.01 13.08 -17.84
N LEU A 54 -28.85 13.85 -18.92
CA LEU A 54 -28.87 15.31 -18.89
C LEU A 54 -30.28 15.75 -18.49
N ALA A 55 -30.41 16.19 -17.24
CA ALA A 55 -31.41 17.18 -16.89
C ALA A 55 -30.84 18.55 -17.32
N ASP A 56 -31.71 19.34 -17.93
CA ASP A 56 -31.44 20.69 -18.45
C ASP A 56 -31.47 21.66 -17.27
N ASP A 57 -30.40 21.66 -16.47
CA ASP A 57 -30.21 22.58 -15.35
C ASP A 57 -28.91 23.37 -15.62
N GLY A 58 -28.94 24.66 -15.31
CA GLY A 58 -27.86 25.60 -15.64
C GLY A 58 -26.52 25.31 -14.96
N GLU A 59 -25.58 26.23 -15.16
CA GLU A 59 -24.27 26.23 -14.47
C GLU A 59 -24.51 26.39 -12.97
N GLY A 60 -23.94 25.50 -12.14
CA GLY A 60 -24.24 25.53 -10.71
C GLY A 60 -23.42 24.60 -9.84
N ALA A 61 -23.70 24.69 -8.54
CA ALA A 61 -23.19 23.78 -7.53
C ALA A 61 -24.36 23.22 -6.73
N ARG A 62 -24.30 21.94 -6.38
CA ARG A 62 -25.33 21.30 -5.53
C ARG A 62 -24.71 20.36 -4.53
N GLY A 63 -25.43 20.08 -3.46
CA GLY A 63 -24.99 19.14 -2.45
C GLY A 63 -26.11 18.71 -1.52
N THR A 64 -25.77 17.81 -0.60
CA THR A 64 -26.67 17.39 0.47
C THR A 64 -25.92 17.37 1.79
N LEU A 65 -26.52 17.92 2.85
CA LEU A 65 -26.01 17.91 4.21
C LEU A 65 -26.78 16.87 5.03
N ARG A 66 -26.07 15.81 5.44
CA ARG A 66 -26.65 14.73 6.24
C ARG A 66 -25.62 14.22 7.24
N VAL A 67 -26.08 13.91 8.45
CA VAL A 67 -25.27 13.29 9.50
C VAL A 67 -26.04 12.07 10.03
N ASP A 68 -25.37 10.91 10.08
CA ASP A 68 -25.97 9.62 10.46
C ASP A 68 -27.27 9.24 9.72
N GLY A 69 -27.50 9.84 8.54
CA GLY A 69 -28.68 9.61 7.69
C GLY A 69 -29.79 10.65 7.87
N ASP A 70 -29.72 11.50 8.88
CA ASP A 70 -30.67 12.58 9.13
C ASP A 70 -30.28 13.84 8.33
N PRO A 71 -31.24 14.49 7.62
CA PRO A 71 -30.97 15.72 6.87
C PRO A 71 -30.81 16.92 7.80
N ILE A 72 -29.94 17.86 7.41
CA ILE A 72 -29.73 19.13 8.14
C ILE A 72 -30.28 20.26 7.28
N ALA A 73 -31.27 20.98 7.80
CA ALA A 73 -31.91 22.11 7.14
C ALA A 73 -31.35 23.45 7.66
N GLU A 74 -31.65 24.53 6.94
CA GLU A 74 -31.36 25.93 7.34
C GLU A 74 -29.87 26.30 7.46
N VAL A 75 -28.95 25.50 6.91
CA VAL A 75 -27.52 25.83 6.82
C VAL A 75 -27.28 26.71 5.61
N GLU A 76 -26.51 27.79 5.76
CA GLU A 76 -26.20 28.76 4.71
C GLU A 76 -24.94 28.37 3.94
N ILE A 77 -25.03 28.38 2.60
CA ILE A 77 -23.94 28.06 1.68
C ILE A 77 -23.78 29.22 0.71
N THR A 78 -22.54 29.69 0.56
CA THR A 78 -22.19 30.85 -0.26
C THR A 78 -21.11 30.49 -1.26
N ALA A 79 -21.26 30.92 -2.51
CA ALA A 79 -20.25 30.82 -3.54
C ALA A 79 -19.49 32.15 -3.66
N VAL A 80 -18.16 32.06 -3.69
CA VAL A 80 -17.24 33.19 -3.80
C VAL A 80 -16.38 33.00 -5.04
N ASP A 81 -16.18 34.07 -5.82
CA ASP A 81 -15.31 34.04 -7.00
C ASP A 81 -13.81 34.14 -6.63
N GLU A 82 -12.91 33.93 -7.60
CA GLU A 82 -11.46 34.13 -7.44
C GLU A 82 -11.06 35.54 -6.94
N GLY A 83 -11.96 36.53 -7.08
CA GLY A 83 -11.78 37.91 -6.61
C GLY A 83 -12.18 38.12 -5.15
N GLY A 84 -12.75 37.10 -4.49
CA GLY A 84 -13.26 37.17 -3.13
C GLY A 84 -14.63 37.82 -3.01
N ALA A 85 -15.38 37.99 -4.12
CA ALA A 85 -16.72 38.54 -4.12
C ALA A 85 -17.77 37.41 -4.04
N GLU A 86 -18.76 37.59 -3.19
CA GLU A 86 -19.94 36.71 -3.13
C GLU A 86 -20.73 36.82 -4.43
N VAL A 87 -20.94 35.67 -5.10
CA VAL A 87 -21.66 35.60 -6.37
C VAL A 87 -23.05 35.02 -6.23
N ALA A 88 -23.28 34.14 -5.26
CA ALA A 88 -24.58 33.55 -4.95
C ALA A 88 -24.57 32.92 -3.55
N SER A 89 -25.73 32.85 -2.92
CA SER A 89 -25.95 32.21 -1.61
C SER A 89 -27.30 31.49 -1.60
N THR A 90 -27.35 30.38 -0.87
CA THR A 90 -28.52 29.52 -0.72
C THR A 90 -28.56 28.93 0.69
N SER A 91 -29.67 28.29 1.04
CA SER A 91 -29.79 27.53 2.29
C SER A 91 -30.29 26.11 2.02
N SER A 92 -29.87 25.16 2.85
CA SER A 92 -30.32 23.76 2.74
C SER A 92 -31.80 23.62 3.10
N ASP A 93 -32.54 22.85 2.30
CA ASP A 93 -33.96 22.57 2.51
C ASP A 93 -34.23 21.50 3.60
N ASP A 94 -35.50 21.21 3.88
CA ASP A 94 -35.93 20.19 4.86
C ASP A 94 -35.41 18.77 4.55
N SER A 95 -34.95 18.52 3.32
CA SER A 95 -34.33 17.26 2.89
C SER A 95 -32.80 17.26 3.00
N GLY A 96 -32.24 18.38 3.48
CA GLY A 96 -30.81 18.65 3.55
C GLY A 96 -30.17 18.95 2.20
N SER A 97 -30.96 19.12 1.15
CA SER A 97 -30.48 19.40 -0.20
C SER A 97 -30.31 20.90 -0.40
N TRP A 98 -29.26 21.27 -1.11
CA TRP A 98 -29.03 22.66 -1.50
C TRP A 98 -28.55 22.72 -2.95
N GLU A 99 -28.91 23.80 -3.62
CA GLU A 99 -28.56 24.06 -5.01
C GLU A 99 -28.32 25.55 -5.19
N LEU A 100 -27.28 25.88 -5.95
CA LEU A 100 -26.76 27.22 -6.13
C LEU A 100 -26.46 27.42 -7.61
N GLU A 101 -27.18 28.35 -8.24
CA GLU A 101 -26.97 28.73 -9.63
C GLU A 101 -25.77 29.69 -9.71
N LEU A 102 -24.82 29.39 -10.59
CA LEU A 102 -23.60 30.16 -10.78
C LEU A 102 -23.69 31.05 -12.03
N PRO A 103 -23.03 32.22 -12.04
CA PRO A 103 -23.17 33.21 -13.11
C PRO A 103 -22.46 32.84 -14.43
N GLY A 104 -21.63 31.79 -14.43
CA GLY A 104 -20.84 31.37 -15.59
C GLY A 104 -19.89 30.20 -15.27
N PRO A 105 -19.17 29.68 -16.29
CA PRO A 105 -18.06 28.75 -16.06
C PRO A 105 -16.87 29.46 -15.42
N GLY A 106 -16.24 28.81 -14.45
CA GLY A 106 -15.13 29.40 -13.68
C GLY A 106 -14.77 28.62 -12.42
N THR A 107 -13.76 29.12 -11.71
CA THR A 107 -13.35 28.61 -10.40
C THR A 107 -14.12 29.35 -9.31
N TYR A 108 -14.74 28.60 -8.40
CA TYR A 108 -15.52 29.13 -7.29
C TYR A 108 -15.15 28.44 -5.98
N ASP A 109 -15.05 29.21 -4.92
CA ASP A 109 -14.94 28.71 -3.55
C ASP A 109 -16.34 28.61 -2.95
N ILE A 110 -16.78 27.39 -2.66
CA ILE A 110 -18.07 27.14 -2.00
C ILE A 110 -17.82 27.06 -0.51
N VAL A 111 -18.42 27.98 0.23
CA VAL A 111 -18.23 28.16 1.68
C VAL A 111 -19.53 27.80 2.40
N LEU A 112 -19.45 26.86 3.34
CA LEU A 112 -20.52 26.58 4.28
C LEU A 112 -20.32 27.45 5.53
N ASP A 113 -21.31 28.23 5.94
CA ASP A 113 -21.19 29.09 7.12
C ASP A 113 -21.30 28.27 8.42
N PRO A 114 -20.19 28.13 9.19
CA PRO A 114 -20.21 27.36 10.43
C PRO A 114 -21.16 27.95 11.49
N ALA A 115 -21.48 29.25 11.43
CA ALA A 115 -22.38 29.89 12.39
C ALA A 115 -23.85 29.46 12.22
N THR A 116 -24.19 28.86 11.07
CA THR A 116 -25.55 28.37 10.77
C THR A 116 -25.72 26.89 11.06
N LEU A 117 -24.63 26.19 11.43
CA LEU A 117 -24.71 24.80 11.87
C LEU A 117 -25.37 24.70 13.26
N PRO A 118 -26.21 23.67 13.52
CA PRO A 118 -26.63 23.30 14.86
C PRO A 118 -25.44 23.18 15.83
N GLU A 119 -25.62 23.61 17.08
CA GLU A 119 -24.55 23.63 18.10
C GLU A 119 -23.94 22.23 18.38
N GLU A 120 -24.60 21.15 17.97
CA GLU A 120 -24.12 19.79 18.13
C GLU A 120 -23.31 19.24 16.94
N LEU A 121 -22.99 20.04 15.92
CA LEU A 121 -22.32 19.59 14.69
C LEU A 121 -21.05 20.39 14.40
N ASP A 122 -19.99 19.69 13.97
CA ASP A 122 -18.76 20.30 13.47
C ASP A 122 -18.28 19.57 12.19
N PHE A 123 -17.26 20.09 11.52
CA PHE A 123 -16.66 19.43 10.35
C PHE A 123 -15.86 18.20 10.76
N GLU A 124 -15.87 17.16 9.92
CA GLU A 124 -15.04 15.95 10.14
C GLU A 124 -13.54 16.33 10.19
N GLU A 125 -12.73 15.60 10.98
CA GLU A 125 -11.31 15.94 11.18
C GLU A 125 -10.53 16.07 9.85
N GLY A 126 -10.09 17.27 9.51
CA GLY A 126 -9.33 17.57 8.29
C GLY A 126 -10.17 18.08 7.10
N GLU A 127 -11.49 18.16 7.24
CA GLU A 127 -12.37 18.87 6.29
C GLU A 127 -12.31 20.38 6.54
N SER A 128 -12.49 21.15 5.48
CA SER A 128 -12.54 22.61 5.53
C SER A 128 -13.96 23.10 5.28
N PRO A 129 -14.36 24.26 5.86
CA PRO A 129 -15.64 24.89 5.55
C PRO A 129 -15.71 25.43 4.12
N THR A 130 -14.65 25.27 3.34
CA THR A 130 -14.52 25.78 1.97
C THR A 130 -14.03 24.67 1.06
N ASP A 131 -14.73 24.45 -0.04
CA ASP A 131 -14.32 23.55 -1.12
C ASP A 131 -14.23 24.32 -2.45
N THR A 132 -13.12 24.16 -3.16
CA THR A 132 -12.86 24.88 -4.42
C THR A 132 -13.27 24.00 -5.59
N ILE A 133 -14.23 24.47 -6.38
CA ILE A 133 -14.73 23.77 -7.57
C ILE A 133 -14.38 24.52 -8.86
N GLU A 134 -14.21 23.76 -9.94
CA GLU A 134 -14.05 24.29 -11.30
C GLU A 134 -15.28 23.88 -12.12
N VAL A 135 -16.08 24.84 -12.54
CA VAL A 135 -17.37 24.62 -13.22
C VAL A 135 -17.21 24.86 -14.71
N GLY A 136 -17.50 23.83 -15.52
CA GLY A 136 -17.52 23.93 -16.98
C GLY A 136 -18.84 24.46 -17.55
N GLU A 137 -18.86 24.85 -18.84
CA GLU A 137 -20.07 25.34 -19.52
C GLU A 137 -21.23 24.33 -19.43
N GLY A 138 -22.36 24.77 -18.87
CA GLY A 138 -23.55 23.94 -18.67
C GLY A 138 -23.34 22.74 -17.74
N GLN A 139 -22.37 22.81 -16.82
CA GLN A 139 -22.12 21.75 -15.83
C GLN A 139 -22.56 22.19 -14.44
N THR A 140 -23.09 21.23 -13.69
CA THR A 140 -23.40 21.39 -12.26
C THR A 140 -22.48 20.48 -11.47
N GLU A 141 -21.63 21.07 -10.63
CA GLU A 141 -20.71 20.30 -9.79
C GLU A 141 -21.36 19.89 -8.46
N THR A 142 -20.98 18.72 -7.95
CA THR A 142 -21.51 18.22 -6.67
C THR A 142 -20.49 18.41 -5.58
N VAL A 143 -20.83 19.21 -4.57
CA VAL A 143 -19.98 19.51 -3.41
C VAL A 143 -20.48 18.74 -2.21
N LEU A 144 -19.54 18.15 -1.47
CA LEU A 144 -19.85 17.34 -0.29
C LEU A 144 -19.09 17.90 0.92
N PHE A 145 -19.82 18.53 1.82
CA PHE A 145 -19.32 18.82 3.17
C PHE A 145 -19.60 17.63 4.07
N ARG A 146 -18.57 17.11 4.76
CA ARG A 146 -18.74 16.07 5.76
C ARG A 146 -18.77 16.70 7.14
N LEU A 147 -19.89 16.46 7.82
CA LEU A 147 -20.16 16.94 9.16
C LEU A 147 -20.18 15.73 10.08
N GLU A 148 -19.71 15.92 11.30
CA GLU A 148 -19.78 14.95 12.39
C GLU A 148 -20.56 15.58 13.54
N VAL A 149 -21.30 14.77 14.30
CA VAL A 149 -21.82 15.24 15.59
C VAL A 149 -20.61 15.58 16.44
N GLU A 150 -20.56 16.81 16.97
CA GLU A 150 -19.64 17.18 18.04
C GLU A 150 -20.01 16.32 19.24
N GLU A 151 -19.53 15.08 19.23
CA GLU A 151 -19.39 14.29 20.42
C GLU A 151 -18.43 15.12 21.28
N THR A 152 -18.98 15.90 22.20
CA THR A 152 -18.27 16.37 23.40
C THR A 152 -17.95 15.17 24.28
N VAL A 153 -17.36 14.15 23.67
CA VAL A 153 -16.80 12.98 24.28
C VAL A 153 -15.43 13.44 24.75
N VAL A 154 -15.50 14.21 25.83
CA VAL A 154 -14.63 14.00 26.98
C VAL A 154 -14.93 12.61 27.55
N ALA A 155 -14.90 11.56 26.71
CA ALA A 155 -14.46 10.25 27.15
C ALA A 155 -13.13 10.54 27.80
N GLY A 156 -13.05 10.33 29.12
CA GLY A 156 -11.77 10.39 29.81
C GLY A 156 -10.73 9.61 29.00
N THR A 157 -9.49 10.05 29.04
CA THR A 157 -8.33 9.40 28.42
C THR A 157 -8.38 7.86 28.54
N LEU A 158 -8.92 7.34 29.65
CA LEU A 158 -9.10 5.92 29.93
C LEU A 158 -10.22 5.22 29.16
N SER A 159 -11.28 5.91 28.74
CA SER A 159 -12.38 5.36 27.93
C SER A 159 -12.04 5.20 26.44
N ARG A 160 -11.05 5.96 25.93
CA ARG A 160 -10.52 5.77 24.56
C ARG A 160 -9.51 4.63 24.47
N LEU A 161 -8.88 4.27 25.59
CA LEU A 161 -7.85 3.23 25.65
C LEU A 161 -8.29 1.87 25.08
N PRO A 162 -9.49 1.31 25.39
CA PRO A 162 -9.92 0.04 24.82
C PRO A 162 -10.03 0.08 23.29
N GLN A 163 -10.59 1.16 22.73
CA GLN A 163 -10.73 1.32 21.28
C GLN A 163 -9.37 1.44 20.59
N ASN A 164 -8.48 2.27 21.11
CA ASN A 164 -7.14 2.45 20.54
C ASN A 164 -6.27 1.20 20.68
N LEU A 165 -6.45 0.41 21.74
CA LEU A 165 -5.82 -0.90 21.85
C LEU A 165 -6.32 -1.86 20.76
N LEU A 166 -7.63 -1.88 20.49
CA LEU A 166 -8.21 -2.69 19.42
C LEU A 166 -7.68 -2.26 18.04
N ASN A 167 -7.67 -0.96 17.75
CA ASN A 167 -7.08 -0.40 16.53
C ASN A 167 -5.60 -0.76 16.43
N GLY A 168 -4.86 -0.63 17.53
CA GLY A 168 -3.43 -0.95 17.61
C GLY A 168 -3.12 -2.41 17.34
N VAL A 169 -3.96 -3.32 17.84
CA VAL A 169 -3.86 -4.74 17.52
C VAL A 169 -4.17 -4.98 16.04
N LYS A 170 -5.26 -4.40 15.50
CA LYS A 170 -5.62 -4.52 14.09
C LYS A 170 -4.48 -4.06 13.17
N PHE A 171 -3.99 -2.85 13.38
CA PHE A 171 -2.88 -2.27 12.63
C PHE A 171 -1.60 -3.09 12.81
N GLY A 172 -1.27 -3.47 14.05
CA GLY A 172 -0.10 -4.28 14.38
C GLY A 172 -0.09 -5.66 13.71
N LEU A 173 -1.25 -6.30 13.54
CA LEU A 173 -1.35 -7.58 12.80
C LEU A 173 -1.11 -7.36 11.29
N ILE A 174 -1.60 -6.27 10.70
CA ILE A 174 -1.34 -5.92 9.30
C ILE A 174 0.17 -5.67 9.08
N VAL A 175 0.78 -4.86 9.94
CA VAL A 175 2.22 -4.59 9.93
C VAL A 175 3.02 -5.87 10.21
N ALA A 176 2.53 -6.79 11.04
CA ALA A 176 3.18 -8.07 11.31
C ALA A 176 3.24 -8.96 10.06
N MET A 177 2.17 -9.02 9.25
CA MET A 177 2.18 -9.82 8.02
C MET A 177 3.24 -9.30 7.04
N THR A 178 3.29 -7.99 6.83
CA THR A 178 4.26 -7.36 5.91
C THR A 178 5.69 -7.48 6.46
N ALA A 179 5.87 -7.34 7.77
CA ALA A 179 7.15 -7.49 8.48
C ALA A 179 7.70 -8.92 8.46
N ILE A 180 6.87 -9.95 8.57
CA ILE A 180 7.33 -11.34 8.43
C ILE A 180 7.92 -11.56 7.04
N GLY A 181 7.30 -11.01 5.99
CA GLY A 181 7.83 -11.09 4.63
C GLY A 181 9.24 -10.50 4.53
N LEU A 182 9.43 -9.28 5.05
CA LEU A 182 10.74 -8.63 5.08
C LEU A 182 11.75 -9.41 5.93
N SER A 183 11.32 -9.88 7.11
CA SER A 183 12.17 -10.61 8.05
C SER A 183 12.67 -11.93 7.47
N LEU A 184 11.85 -12.65 6.71
CA LEU A 184 12.28 -13.91 6.07
C LEU A 184 13.30 -13.65 4.97
N ILE A 185 13.08 -12.62 4.14
CA ILE A 185 14.01 -12.22 3.08
C ILE A 185 15.35 -11.79 3.72
N PHE A 186 15.31 -10.92 4.73
CA PHE A 186 16.51 -10.51 5.44
C PHE A 186 17.20 -11.68 6.14
N GLY A 187 16.45 -12.57 6.80
CA GLY A 187 17.02 -13.71 7.52
C GLY A 187 17.82 -14.65 6.62
N THR A 188 17.37 -14.88 5.39
CA THR A 188 18.02 -15.81 4.45
C THR A 188 19.03 -15.16 3.50
N THR A 189 18.90 -13.86 3.21
CA THR A 189 19.76 -13.18 2.22
C THR A 189 20.62 -12.06 2.81
N ARG A 190 20.36 -11.66 4.05
CA ARG A 190 20.96 -10.48 4.72
C ARG A 190 20.79 -9.17 3.92
N LEU A 191 19.82 -9.13 2.99
CA LEU A 191 19.51 -7.96 2.18
C LEU A 191 18.48 -7.08 2.91
N ILE A 192 18.85 -5.82 3.17
CA ILE A 192 17.91 -4.78 3.61
C ILE A 192 17.21 -4.24 2.37
N ASN A 193 15.96 -4.66 2.14
CA ASN A 193 15.23 -4.31 0.93
C ASN A 193 14.29 -3.12 1.14
N PHE A 194 14.71 -1.91 0.76
CA PHE A 194 13.85 -0.72 0.79
C PHE A 194 12.68 -0.76 -0.20
N SER A 195 12.74 -1.59 -1.25
CA SER A 195 11.60 -1.76 -2.18
C SER A 195 10.47 -2.61 -1.61
N HIS A 196 10.67 -3.25 -0.45
CA HIS A 196 9.67 -4.13 0.16
C HIS A 196 8.35 -3.42 0.45
N GLY A 197 8.41 -2.13 0.83
CA GLY A 197 7.22 -1.32 1.07
C GLY A 197 6.33 -1.20 -0.17
N GLU A 198 6.93 -1.12 -1.37
CA GLU A 198 6.17 -1.02 -2.61
C GLU A 198 5.36 -2.29 -2.94
N LEU A 199 5.73 -3.44 -2.36
CA LEU A 199 4.95 -4.67 -2.49
C LEU A 199 3.60 -4.56 -1.75
N VAL A 200 3.53 -3.73 -0.71
CA VAL A 200 2.28 -3.39 0.00
C VAL A 200 1.36 -2.62 -0.94
N SER A 201 1.85 -1.49 -1.49
CA SER A 201 1.09 -0.68 -2.45
C SER A 201 0.66 -1.50 -3.67
N PHE A 202 1.58 -2.31 -4.22
CA PHE A 202 1.30 -3.18 -5.37
C PHE A 202 0.15 -4.15 -5.08
N GLY A 203 0.16 -4.83 -3.92
CA GLY A 203 -0.91 -5.75 -3.55
C GLY A 203 -2.27 -5.05 -3.43
N ALA A 204 -2.29 -3.90 -2.76
CA ALA A 204 -3.51 -3.10 -2.58
C ALA A 204 -4.10 -2.65 -3.92
N ILE A 205 -3.26 -2.13 -4.82
CA ILE A 205 -3.64 -1.64 -6.15
C ILE A 205 -4.11 -2.77 -7.06
N VAL A 206 -3.42 -3.92 -7.08
CA VAL A 206 -3.85 -5.08 -7.88
C VAL A 206 -5.22 -5.57 -7.43
N ALA A 207 -5.46 -5.68 -6.12
CA ALA A 207 -6.78 -6.04 -5.62
C ALA A 207 -7.83 -5.00 -6.01
N TRP A 208 -7.47 -3.72 -6.08
CA TRP A 208 -8.38 -2.64 -6.43
C TRP A 208 -8.80 -2.72 -7.89
N PHE A 209 -7.85 -2.91 -8.81
CA PHE A 209 -8.15 -3.11 -10.23
C PHE A 209 -9.06 -4.31 -10.45
N LEU A 210 -8.78 -5.44 -9.78
CA LEU A 210 -9.63 -6.63 -9.86
C LEU A 210 -11.03 -6.36 -9.31
N ASN A 211 -11.12 -5.60 -8.22
CA ASN A 211 -12.39 -5.30 -7.58
C ASN A 211 -13.27 -4.35 -8.40
N VAL A 212 -12.69 -3.30 -8.99
CA VAL A 212 -13.40 -2.42 -9.92
C VAL A 212 -13.79 -3.13 -11.21
N ALA A 213 -13.03 -4.15 -11.63
CA ALA A 213 -13.42 -5.05 -12.72
C ALA A 213 -14.59 -6.00 -12.37
N GLY A 214 -15.19 -5.86 -11.18
CA GLY A 214 -16.36 -6.63 -10.75
C GLY A 214 -16.04 -7.90 -9.95
N ILE A 215 -14.76 -8.18 -9.67
CA ILE A 215 -14.38 -9.35 -8.86
C ILE A 215 -14.61 -9.02 -7.37
N HIS A 216 -15.27 -9.93 -6.65
CA HIS A 216 -15.45 -9.77 -5.21
C HIS A 216 -14.11 -9.64 -4.48
N ILE A 217 -14.06 -8.88 -3.38
CA ILE A 217 -12.78 -8.56 -2.71
C ILE A 217 -12.02 -9.80 -2.23
N VAL A 218 -12.72 -10.86 -1.81
CA VAL A 218 -12.10 -12.09 -1.30
C VAL A 218 -11.24 -12.78 -2.37
N PRO A 219 -11.77 -13.14 -3.56
CA PRO A 219 -10.93 -13.66 -4.64
C PRO A 219 -9.94 -12.63 -5.18
N ALA A 220 -10.29 -11.32 -5.19
CA ALA A 220 -9.34 -10.28 -5.57
C ALA A 220 -8.10 -10.22 -4.65
N ALA A 221 -8.29 -10.38 -3.34
CA ALA A 221 -7.22 -10.43 -2.35
C ALA A 221 -6.29 -11.64 -2.56
N LEU A 222 -6.87 -12.82 -2.86
CA LEU A 222 -6.09 -14.02 -3.17
C LEU A 222 -5.30 -13.86 -4.47
N LEU A 223 -5.92 -13.30 -5.51
CA LEU A 223 -5.23 -13.03 -6.78
C LEU A 223 -4.14 -11.97 -6.62
N ALA A 224 -4.37 -10.93 -5.81
CA ALA A 224 -3.35 -9.93 -5.48
C ALA A 224 -2.18 -10.53 -4.68
N MET A 225 -2.46 -11.43 -3.72
CA MET A 225 -1.44 -12.21 -3.03
C MET A 225 -0.61 -13.04 -4.01
N LEU A 226 -1.25 -13.73 -4.96
CA LEU A 226 -0.56 -14.50 -6.00
C LEU A 226 0.25 -13.62 -6.95
N ALA A 227 -0.27 -12.45 -7.32
CA ALA A 227 0.43 -11.46 -8.13
C ALA A 227 1.67 -10.92 -7.39
N GLY A 228 1.54 -10.61 -6.10
CA GLY A 228 2.66 -10.22 -5.25
C GLY A 228 3.71 -11.32 -5.12
N ALA A 229 3.28 -12.57 -4.96
CA ALA A 229 4.15 -13.74 -4.91
C ALA A 229 4.90 -13.94 -6.25
N ALA A 230 4.21 -13.76 -7.37
CA ALA A 230 4.79 -13.81 -8.70
C ALA A 230 5.81 -12.67 -8.92
N LEU A 231 5.47 -11.45 -8.48
CA LEU A 231 6.38 -10.31 -8.54
C LEU A 231 7.64 -10.55 -7.68
N GLY A 232 7.49 -11.06 -6.46
CA GLY A 232 8.61 -11.42 -5.60
C GLY A 232 9.52 -12.48 -6.22
N GLY A 233 8.93 -13.52 -6.81
CA GLY A 233 9.68 -14.54 -7.56
C GLY A 233 10.38 -13.97 -8.80
N ALA A 234 9.74 -13.06 -9.52
CA ALA A 234 10.32 -12.37 -10.67
C ALA A 234 11.49 -11.45 -10.26
N LEU A 235 11.35 -10.73 -9.15
CA LEU A 235 12.41 -9.89 -8.58
C LEU A 235 13.60 -10.75 -8.12
N ASP A 236 13.37 -11.87 -7.43
CA ASP A 236 14.48 -12.77 -7.08
C ASP A 236 15.14 -13.32 -8.34
N HIS A 237 14.38 -13.93 -9.25
CA HIS A 237 14.96 -14.60 -10.40
C HIS A 237 15.64 -13.62 -11.38
N GLY A 238 15.00 -12.48 -11.64
CA GLY A 238 15.42 -11.50 -12.63
C GLY A 238 16.46 -10.50 -12.15
N LEU A 239 16.43 -10.13 -10.87
CA LEU A 239 17.28 -9.08 -10.32
C LEU A 239 18.20 -9.60 -9.21
N TRP A 240 17.66 -10.13 -8.12
CA TRP A 240 18.47 -10.43 -6.93
C TRP A 240 19.40 -11.63 -7.09
N ARG A 241 18.93 -12.70 -7.73
CA ARG A 241 19.70 -13.93 -7.95
C ARG A 241 20.91 -13.70 -8.87
N PRO A 242 20.80 -13.00 -10.02
CA PRO A 242 21.96 -12.62 -10.81
C PRO A 242 22.97 -11.75 -10.03
N LEU A 243 22.49 -10.79 -9.23
CA LEU A 243 23.38 -9.92 -8.44
C LEU A 243 24.10 -10.70 -7.32
N ARG A 244 23.40 -11.60 -6.61
CA ARG A 244 24.03 -12.51 -5.64
C ARG A 244 25.10 -13.39 -6.29
N ARG A 245 24.83 -13.95 -7.47
CA ARG A 245 25.81 -14.77 -8.21
C ARG A 245 27.06 -13.98 -8.60
N ARG A 246 26.91 -12.69 -8.88
CA ARG A 246 28.03 -11.77 -9.17
C ARG A 246 28.74 -11.28 -7.91
N LYS A 247 28.29 -11.68 -6.71
CA LYS A 247 28.82 -11.22 -5.41
C LYS A 247 28.81 -9.70 -5.28
N THR A 248 27.76 -9.06 -5.79
CA THR A 248 27.55 -7.60 -5.67
C THR A 248 27.61 -7.18 -4.20
N GLY A 249 28.30 -6.08 -3.90
CA GLY A 249 28.50 -5.62 -2.53
C GLY A 249 27.19 -5.16 -1.87
N ILE A 250 27.12 -5.25 -0.53
CA ILE A 250 25.92 -4.90 0.25
C ILE A 250 25.49 -3.44 0.01
N ILE A 251 26.43 -2.50 -0.05
CA ILE A 251 26.15 -1.08 -0.32
C ILE A 251 25.52 -0.90 -1.72
N GLN A 252 26.03 -1.61 -2.73
CA GLN A 252 25.50 -1.55 -4.09
C GLN A 252 24.08 -2.13 -4.14
N LEU A 253 23.84 -3.26 -3.45
CA LEU A 253 22.51 -3.83 -3.32
C LEU A 253 21.54 -2.86 -2.64
N LEU A 254 21.97 -2.15 -1.60
CA LEU A 254 21.17 -1.13 -0.91
C LEU A 254 20.71 -0.03 -1.89
N VAL A 255 21.65 0.53 -2.66
CA VAL A 255 21.35 1.55 -3.68
C VAL A 255 20.35 1.02 -4.72
N ILE A 256 20.51 -0.24 -5.14
CA ILE A 256 19.58 -0.88 -6.08
C ILE A 256 18.18 -1.03 -5.46
N THR A 257 18.06 -1.37 -4.17
CA THR A 257 16.74 -1.48 -3.52
C THR A 257 16.01 -0.14 -3.46
N VAL A 258 16.74 0.96 -3.21
CA VAL A 258 16.17 2.32 -3.20
C VAL A 258 15.75 2.73 -4.61
N GLY A 259 16.60 2.51 -5.61
CA GLY A 259 16.27 2.78 -7.00
C GLY A 259 15.07 1.95 -7.50
N LEU A 260 14.99 0.68 -7.09
CA LEU A 260 13.86 -0.18 -7.39
C LEU A 260 12.58 0.30 -6.69
N ALA A 261 12.67 0.78 -5.45
CA ALA A 261 11.53 1.35 -4.73
C ALA A 261 10.95 2.55 -5.50
N PHE A 262 11.79 3.49 -5.92
CA PHE A 262 11.36 4.62 -6.75
C PHE A 262 10.77 4.17 -8.09
N LEU A 263 11.37 3.17 -8.74
CA LEU A 263 10.87 2.65 -10.00
C LEU A 263 9.46 2.06 -9.83
N ILE A 264 9.27 1.15 -8.87
CA ILE A 264 7.97 0.51 -8.65
C ILE A 264 6.94 1.57 -8.25
N ARG A 265 7.29 2.47 -7.33
CA ARG A 265 6.38 3.54 -6.87
C ARG A 265 5.86 4.41 -8.00
N ASN A 266 6.76 4.87 -8.87
CA ASN A 266 6.37 5.75 -9.98
C ASN A 266 5.61 4.99 -11.07
N VAL A 267 5.91 3.70 -11.28
CA VAL A 267 5.09 2.84 -12.15
C VAL A 267 3.68 2.67 -11.57
N LEU A 268 3.55 2.47 -10.26
CA LEU A 268 2.26 2.41 -9.58
C LEU A 268 1.51 3.74 -9.66
N LEU A 269 2.18 4.87 -9.42
CA LEU A 269 1.59 6.21 -9.57
C LEU A 269 1.08 6.44 -10.99
N PHE A 270 1.87 6.09 -12.00
CA PHE A 270 1.48 6.24 -13.40
C PHE A 270 0.28 5.34 -13.76
N ALA A 271 0.24 4.11 -13.26
CA ALA A 271 -0.83 3.16 -13.57
C ALA A 271 -2.13 3.41 -12.78
N TYR A 272 -2.03 3.79 -11.52
CA TYR A 272 -3.16 3.93 -10.58
C TYR A 272 -3.65 5.37 -10.43
N GLY A 273 -2.75 6.35 -10.50
CA GLY A 273 -3.00 7.76 -10.19
C GLY A 273 -2.64 8.12 -8.74
N GLY A 274 -2.80 9.41 -8.41
CA GLY A 274 -2.44 9.98 -7.11
C GLY A 274 -3.55 9.93 -6.06
N SER A 275 -4.81 9.68 -6.45
CA SER A 275 -5.94 9.74 -5.54
C SER A 275 -6.07 8.49 -4.66
N THR A 276 -6.55 8.70 -3.43
CA THR A 276 -6.94 7.61 -2.54
C THR A 276 -8.32 7.11 -2.95
N ARG A 277 -8.49 5.78 -3.05
CA ARG A 277 -9.77 5.17 -3.44
C ARG A 277 -10.08 3.97 -2.56
N SER A 278 -11.35 3.74 -2.31
CA SER A 278 -11.82 2.58 -1.55
C SER A 278 -12.16 1.41 -2.46
N TYR A 279 -12.18 0.20 -1.89
CA TYR A 279 -12.73 -0.98 -2.56
C TYR A 279 -14.26 -0.86 -2.67
N ALA A 280 -14.81 -1.23 -3.82
CA ALA A 280 -16.24 -1.23 -4.09
C ALA A 280 -16.98 -2.21 -3.14
N GLY A 281 -18.11 -1.76 -2.59
CA GLY A 281 -18.96 -2.56 -1.69
C GLY A 281 -18.48 -2.68 -0.25
N PHE A 282 -17.35 -2.04 0.11
CA PHE A 282 -16.79 -2.07 1.48
C PHE A 282 -16.57 -0.67 2.07
N ALA A 283 -17.01 0.39 1.37
CA ALA A 283 -16.82 1.77 1.79
C ALA A 283 -17.75 2.18 2.95
N VAL A 284 -18.99 1.70 2.97
CA VAL A 284 -19.99 2.09 3.98
C VAL A 284 -20.55 0.84 4.64
N GLN A 285 -20.23 0.64 5.92
CA GLN A 285 -20.79 -0.42 6.76
C GLN A 285 -21.13 0.17 8.12
N GLU A 286 -22.33 -0.13 8.61
CA GLU A 286 -22.74 0.27 9.96
C GLU A 286 -21.80 -0.37 10.99
N SER A 287 -21.31 0.46 11.92
CA SER A 287 -20.40 0.00 12.95
C SER A 287 -21.13 -0.81 14.01
N LEU A 288 -20.58 -1.95 14.39
CA LEU A 288 -21.09 -2.75 15.50
C LEU A 288 -20.53 -2.18 16.81
N THR A 289 -21.42 -1.82 17.72
CA THR A 289 -21.06 -1.33 19.05
C THR A 289 -21.14 -2.46 20.07
N PHE A 290 -20.01 -2.79 20.68
CA PHE A 290 -19.88 -3.78 21.74
C PHE A 290 -19.31 -3.09 22.99
N GLY A 291 -20.17 -2.43 23.78
CA GLY A 291 -19.73 -1.68 24.96
C GLY A 291 -18.75 -0.57 24.57
N PRO A 292 -17.49 -0.57 25.08
CA PRO A 292 -16.51 0.47 24.76
C PRO A 292 -15.85 0.30 23.37
N PHE A 293 -16.22 -0.74 22.61
CA PHE A 293 -15.62 -1.03 21.30
C PHE A 293 -16.61 -0.70 20.18
N ARG A 294 -16.14 0.05 19.18
CA ARG A 294 -16.82 0.27 17.91
C ARG A 294 -15.98 -0.40 16.81
N ILE A 295 -16.56 -1.36 16.10
CA ILE A 295 -15.85 -2.10 15.03
C ILE A 295 -16.78 -2.37 13.86
N THR A 296 -16.32 -2.09 12.64
CA THR A 296 -17.06 -2.44 11.44
C THR A 296 -16.93 -3.95 11.15
N PRO A 297 -17.92 -4.60 10.52
CA PRO A 297 -17.80 -6.00 10.12
C PRO A 297 -16.56 -6.28 9.26
N ARG A 298 -16.21 -5.35 8.36
CA ARG A 298 -14.97 -5.34 7.56
C ARG A 298 -13.72 -5.44 8.43
N ASP A 299 -13.59 -4.58 9.42
CA ASP A 299 -12.42 -4.55 10.31
C ASP A 299 -12.30 -5.82 11.15
N LEU A 300 -13.44 -6.36 11.61
CA LEU A 300 -13.47 -7.61 12.36
C LEU A 300 -12.98 -8.79 11.50
N ILE A 301 -13.40 -8.85 10.23
CA ILE A 301 -12.94 -9.88 9.28
C ILE A 301 -11.44 -9.72 9.00
N VAL A 302 -10.97 -8.48 8.77
CA VAL A 302 -9.55 -8.19 8.55
C VAL A 302 -8.72 -8.61 9.76
N LEU A 303 -9.14 -8.25 10.97
CA LEU A 303 -8.50 -8.62 12.22
C LEU A 303 -8.39 -10.14 12.37
N LEU A 304 -9.52 -10.86 12.23
CA LEU A 304 -9.58 -12.30 12.37
C LEU A 304 -8.73 -13.01 11.32
N LEU A 305 -8.83 -12.58 10.05
CA LEU A 305 -8.11 -13.21 8.95
C LEU A 305 -6.61 -12.94 9.04
N SER A 306 -6.19 -11.73 9.45
CA SER A 306 -4.79 -11.42 9.72
C SER A 306 -4.22 -12.34 10.80
N PHE A 307 -4.95 -12.51 11.91
CA PHE A 307 -4.55 -13.42 12.97
C PHE A 307 -4.41 -14.86 12.47
N VAL A 308 -5.40 -15.37 11.73
CA VAL A 308 -5.36 -16.72 11.17
C VAL A 308 -4.17 -16.91 10.22
N VAL A 309 -3.94 -15.96 9.31
CA VAL A 309 -2.80 -16.01 8.36
C VAL A 309 -1.47 -16.02 9.11
N LEU A 310 -1.29 -15.17 10.12
CA LEU A 310 -0.08 -15.11 10.93
C LEU A 310 0.17 -16.42 11.69
N VAL A 311 -0.87 -17.02 12.26
CA VAL A 311 -0.78 -18.33 12.92
C VAL A 311 -0.40 -19.42 11.92
N LEU A 312 -1.04 -19.45 10.74
CA LEU A 312 -0.73 -20.41 9.68
C LEU A 312 0.73 -20.28 9.20
N VAL A 313 1.21 -19.05 8.99
CA VAL A 313 2.60 -18.78 8.59
C VAL A 313 3.58 -19.19 9.70
N GLY A 314 3.28 -18.86 10.96
CA GLY A 314 4.08 -19.29 12.11
C GLY A 314 4.16 -20.82 12.23
N LEU A 315 3.04 -21.53 12.05
CA LEU A 315 3.01 -22.99 12.01
C LEU A 315 3.78 -23.54 10.82
N ALA A 316 3.66 -22.91 9.64
CA ALA A 316 4.38 -23.31 8.45
C ALA A 316 5.90 -23.22 8.66
N ILE A 317 6.40 -22.12 9.25
CA ILE A 317 7.84 -21.92 9.51
C ILE A 317 8.36 -22.87 10.60
N SER A 318 7.58 -23.12 11.65
CA SER A 318 8.01 -23.96 12.78
C SER A 318 7.93 -25.45 12.51
N ARG A 319 6.89 -25.91 11.80
CA ARG A 319 6.56 -27.34 11.66
C ARG A 319 6.91 -27.96 10.31
N THR A 320 7.07 -27.19 9.23
CA THR A 320 7.28 -27.77 7.89
C THR A 320 8.75 -28.03 7.57
N ARG A 321 8.99 -28.89 6.56
CA ARG A 321 10.34 -29.13 6.01
C ARG A 321 10.95 -27.86 5.39
N ILE A 322 10.11 -27.05 4.73
CA ILE A 322 10.53 -25.78 4.13
C ILE A 322 10.99 -24.82 5.24
N GLY A 323 10.23 -24.69 6.33
CA GLY A 323 10.63 -23.84 7.46
C GLY A 323 11.91 -24.29 8.18
N LYS A 324 12.19 -25.60 8.20
CA LYS A 324 13.50 -26.12 8.66
C LYS A 324 14.64 -25.74 7.71
N ALA A 325 14.41 -25.84 6.40
CA ALA A 325 15.40 -25.44 5.40
C ALA A 325 15.67 -23.93 5.42
N MET A 326 14.64 -23.09 5.62
CA MET A 326 14.78 -21.63 5.77
C MET A 326 15.68 -21.29 6.97
N ARG A 327 15.47 -21.93 8.12
CA ARG A 327 16.31 -21.74 9.32
C ARG A 327 17.75 -22.19 9.09
N ALA A 328 17.96 -23.36 8.48
CA ALA A 328 19.31 -23.82 8.15
C ALA A 328 20.05 -22.83 7.22
N VAL A 329 19.35 -22.26 6.24
CA VAL A 329 19.92 -21.24 5.33
C VAL A 329 20.20 -19.91 6.02
N SER A 330 19.37 -19.49 6.99
CA SER A 330 19.61 -18.26 7.75
C SER A 330 20.77 -18.37 8.75
N ASP A 331 21.00 -19.58 9.26
CA ASP A 331 22.10 -19.88 10.20
C ASP A 331 23.44 -19.90 9.47
N ASP A 332 23.59 -20.74 8.44
CA ASP A 332 24.77 -20.77 7.58
C ASP A 332 24.41 -21.35 6.20
N SER A 333 24.38 -20.49 5.18
CA SER A 333 24.04 -20.89 3.82
C SER A 333 25.05 -21.86 3.20
N ASN A 334 26.34 -21.76 3.53
CA ASN A 334 27.38 -22.64 2.99
C ASN A 334 27.26 -24.04 3.61
N LEU A 335 27.08 -24.12 4.93
CA LEU A 335 26.87 -25.39 5.63
C LEU A 335 25.57 -26.07 5.18
N ALA A 336 24.51 -25.29 4.99
CA ALA A 336 23.24 -25.78 4.44
C ALA A 336 23.43 -26.39 3.03
N GLU A 337 24.22 -25.75 2.17
CA GLU A 337 24.52 -26.25 0.82
C GLU A 337 25.31 -27.56 0.86
N THR A 338 26.31 -27.68 1.75
CA THR A 338 27.06 -28.94 1.94
C THR A 338 26.19 -30.08 2.49
N SER A 339 25.11 -29.75 3.19
CA SER A 339 24.13 -30.69 3.71
C SER A 339 23.06 -31.09 2.68
N GLY A 340 23.20 -30.64 1.43
CA GLY A 340 22.31 -30.98 0.31
C GLY A 340 21.05 -30.12 0.18
N ILE A 341 20.97 -28.99 0.90
CA ILE A 341 19.86 -28.04 0.78
C ILE A 341 20.09 -27.16 -0.45
N ASP A 342 19.14 -27.12 -1.38
CA ASP A 342 19.14 -26.15 -2.48
C ASP A 342 18.82 -24.74 -1.95
N VAL A 343 19.87 -24.02 -1.56
CA VAL A 343 19.80 -22.65 -1.02
C VAL A 343 19.06 -21.71 -1.95
N GLN A 344 19.26 -21.84 -3.28
CA GLN A 344 18.63 -20.94 -4.24
C GLN A 344 17.12 -21.17 -4.33
N ARG A 345 16.67 -22.42 -4.24
CA ARG A 345 15.24 -22.75 -4.15
C ARG A 345 14.62 -22.24 -2.85
N VAL A 346 15.34 -22.35 -1.72
CA VAL A 346 14.86 -21.81 -0.44
C VAL A 346 14.71 -20.29 -0.51
N ILE A 347 15.71 -19.58 -1.04
CA ILE A 347 15.64 -18.12 -1.22
C ILE A 347 14.46 -17.74 -2.13
N LEU A 348 14.27 -18.42 -3.26
CA LEU A 348 13.13 -18.16 -4.14
C LEU A 348 11.79 -18.34 -3.41
N LEU A 349 11.63 -19.42 -2.64
CA LEU A 349 10.41 -19.66 -1.86
C LEU A 349 10.17 -18.57 -0.81
N VAL A 350 11.25 -18.08 -0.18
CA VAL A 350 11.18 -16.95 0.76
C VAL A 350 10.71 -15.67 0.07
N TRP A 351 11.23 -15.36 -1.12
CA TRP A 351 10.80 -14.20 -1.89
C TRP A 351 9.34 -14.29 -2.33
N VAL A 352 8.91 -15.46 -2.83
CA VAL A 352 7.53 -15.71 -3.25
C VAL A 352 6.58 -15.61 -2.06
N ALA A 353 6.87 -16.28 -0.94
CA ALA A 353 6.03 -16.25 0.24
C ALA A 353 6.02 -14.87 0.91
N GLY A 354 7.18 -14.23 1.04
CA GLY A 354 7.32 -12.93 1.68
C GLY A 354 6.63 -11.81 0.90
N ALA A 355 6.80 -11.79 -0.42
CA ALA A 355 6.13 -10.80 -1.27
C ALA A 355 4.62 -11.04 -1.35
N GLY A 356 4.17 -12.30 -1.44
CA GLY A 356 2.75 -12.62 -1.40
C GLY A 356 2.08 -12.20 -0.09
N LEU A 357 2.70 -12.51 1.06
CA LEU A 357 2.20 -12.10 2.37
C LEU A 357 2.17 -10.58 2.53
N THR A 358 3.18 -9.89 1.99
CA THR A 358 3.25 -8.42 2.02
C THR A 358 2.17 -7.78 1.15
N ALA A 359 1.92 -8.35 -0.04
CA ALA A 359 0.83 -7.92 -0.91
C ALA A 359 -0.53 -8.12 -0.24
N LEU A 360 -0.76 -9.26 0.43
CA LEU A 360 -1.98 -9.51 1.19
C LEU A 360 -2.16 -8.50 2.35
N GLY A 361 -1.07 -8.18 3.07
CA GLY A 361 -1.06 -7.12 4.08
C GLY A 361 -1.44 -5.75 3.49
N GLY A 362 -0.98 -5.45 2.28
CA GLY A 362 -1.40 -4.26 1.54
C GLY A 362 -2.88 -4.23 1.21
N VAL A 363 -3.46 -5.36 0.78
CA VAL A 363 -4.92 -5.45 0.57
C VAL A 363 -5.68 -5.19 1.87
N PHE A 364 -5.20 -5.74 2.99
CA PHE A 364 -5.83 -5.52 4.29
C PHE A 364 -5.61 -4.12 4.85
N LEU A 365 -4.55 -3.42 4.45
CA LEU A 365 -4.39 -2.01 4.76
C LEU A 365 -5.32 -1.14 3.92
N GLY A 366 -5.48 -1.44 2.62
CA GLY A 366 -6.49 -0.80 1.77
C GLY A 366 -7.92 -1.08 2.25
N LEU A 367 -8.10 -2.27 2.82
CA LEU A 367 -9.02 -2.70 3.88
C LEU A 367 -9.49 -1.72 4.94
N VAL A 368 -8.64 -0.80 5.36
CA VAL A 368 -8.89 -0.01 6.57
C VAL A 368 -8.77 1.46 6.23
N GLU A 369 -7.73 1.83 5.47
CA GLU A 369 -7.36 3.23 5.21
C GLU A 369 -7.64 3.66 3.76
N GLY A 370 -8.09 2.74 2.90
CA GLY A 370 -8.19 2.97 1.46
C GLY A 370 -6.87 2.75 0.72
N VAL A 371 -6.95 2.72 -0.61
CA VAL A 371 -5.84 2.36 -1.50
C VAL A 371 -5.18 3.63 -2.01
N ASN A 372 -3.89 3.78 -1.73
CA ASN A 372 -3.06 4.88 -2.22
C ASN A 372 -1.71 4.33 -2.71
N TYR A 373 -1.16 4.87 -3.81
CA TYR A 373 0.13 4.42 -4.35
C TYR A 373 1.30 4.59 -3.38
N PHE A 374 1.23 5.56 -2.49
CA PHE A 374 2.29 5.92 -1.55
C PHE A 374 2.19 5.20 -0.19
N MET A 375 1.11 4.45 0.06
CA MET A 375 0.84 3.80 1.35
C MET A 375 1.97 2.86 1.80
N GLY A 376 2.54 2.10 0.86
CA GLY A 376 3.60 1.14 1.16
C GLY A 376 4.91 1.78 1.59
N PHE A 377 5.19 3.01 1.12
CA PHE A 377 6.37 3.75 1.58
C PHE A 377 6.19 4.32 2.99
N ARG A 378 4.99 4.83 3.34
CA ARG A 378 4.68 5.26 4.71
C ARG A 378 4.83 4.09 5.67
N LEU A 379 4.22 2.95 5.32
CA LEU A 379 4.28 1.74 6.14
C LEU A 379 5.70 1.15 6.26
N LEU A 380 6.58 1.39 5.29
CA LEU A 380 7.92 0.79 5.26
C LEU A 380 8.73 1.05 6.53
N LEU A 381 8.66 2.27 7.08
CA LEU A 381 9.38 2.62 8.30
C LEU A 381 8.86 1.84 9.51
N LEU A 382 7.54 1.68 9.62
CA LEU A 382 6.89 0.89 10.66
C LEU A 382 7.19 -0.61 10.52
N ILE A 383 7.26 -1.12 9.28
CA ILE A 383 7.71 -2.49 8.99
C ILE A 383 9.14 -2.68 9.50
N PHE A 384 10.07 -1.78 9.16
CA PHE A 384 11.44 -1.84 9.65
C PHE A 384 11.49 -1.74 11.18
N ALA A 385 10.69 -0.86 11.77
CA ALA A 385 10.59 -0.75 13.22
C ALA A 385 10.16 -2.07 13.84
N GLY A 386 9.11 -2.71 13.32
CA GLY A 386 8.64 -4.01 13.80
C GLY A 386 9.69 -5.11 13.68
N VAL A 387 10.39 -5.20 12.54
CA VAL A 387 11.43 -6.21 12.32
C VAL A 387 12.66 -5.98 13.22
N ILE A 388 13.14 -4.73 13.32
CA ILE A 388 14.31 -4.39 14.14
C ILE A 388 13.98 -4.55 15.63
N LEU A 389 12.83 -4.04 16.07
CA LEU A 389 12.35 -4.18 17.44
C LEU A 389 12.19 -5.67 17.81
N GLY A 390 11.65 -6.46 16.90
CA GLY A 390 11.47 -7.90 17.06
C GLY A 390 12.77 -8.69 17.14
N GLY A 391 13.80 -8.22 16.44
CA GLY A 391 15.05 -8.93 16.20
C GLY A 391 15.14 -9.36 14.73
N LEU A 392 16.11 -8.78 14.03
CA LEU A 392 16.32 -8.97 12.60
C LEU A 392 16.44 -10.46 12.23
N GLY A 393 15.71 -10.89 11.20
CA GLY A 393 15.80 -12.25 10.65
C GLY A 393 14.95 -13.29 11.39
N THR A 394 14.20 -12.91 12.43
CA THR A 394 13.29 -13.82 13.14
C THR A 394 11.82 -13.50 12.83
N ALA A 395 11.11 -14.43 12.20
CA ALA A 395 9.70 -14.21 11.84
C ALA A 395 8.80 -13.97 13.07
N TYR A 396 9.04 -14.70 14.16
CA TYR A 396 8.32 -14.48 15.43
C TYR A 396 8.67 -13.14 16.09
N GLY A 397 9.95 -12.75 16.02
CA GLY A 397 10.39 -11.42 16.45
C GLY A 397 9.64 -10.34 15.70
N ALA A 398 9.65 -10.39 14.37
CA ALA A 398 8.95 -9.44 13.52
C ALA A 398 7.44 -9.35 13.85
N MET A 399 6.78 -10.49 14.11
CA MET A 399 5.36 -10.50 14.50
C MET A 399 5.11 -9.75 15.81
N VAL A 400 5.88 -10.06 16.86
CA VAL A 400 5.72 -9.43 18.18
C VAL A 400 6.13 -7.95 18.14
N GLY A 401 7.23 -7.65 17.44
CA GLY A 401 7.72 -6.28 17.26
C GLY A 401 6.71 -5.40 16.53
N SER A 402 6.11 -5.89 15.44
CA SER A 402 5.07 -5.17 14.72
C SER A 402 3.79 -4.98 15.53
N LEU A 403 3.42 -5.96 16.38
CA LEU A 403 2.28 -5.80 17.29
C LEU A 403 2.53 -4.70 18.32
N VAL A 404 3.72 -4.66 18.90
CA VAL A 404 4.13 -3.58 19.83
C VAL A 404 4.14 -2.24 19.11
N VAL A 405 4.71 -2.16 17.91
CA VAL A 405 4.71 -0.96 17.07
C VAL A 405 3.29 -0.48 16.82
N GLY A 406 2.39 -1.36 16.35
CA GLY A 406 1.02 -0.96 16.05
C GLY A 406 0.21 -0.52 17.26
N ILE A 407 0.36 -1.21 18.40
CA ILE A 407 -0.25 -0.79 19.66
C ILE A 407 0.24 0.60 20.08
N ILE A 408 1.54 0.87 19.97
CA ILE A 408 2.10 2.17 20.35
C ILE A 408 1.62 3.27 19.41
N THR A 409 1.60 3.02 18.09
CA THR A 409 1.10 3.98 17.10
C THR A 409 -0.30 4.44 17.49
N GLU A 410 -1.23 3.50 17.66
CA GLU A 410 -2.64 3.80 17.90
C GLU A 410 -2.93 4.29 19.33
N VAL A 411 -2.22 3.80 20.34
CA VAL A 411 -2.40 4.28 21.72
C VAL A 411 -1.79 5.66 21.93
N SER A 412 -0.77 6.04 21.15
CA SER A 412 -0.15 7.37 21.25
C SER A 412 -1.12 8.51 20.90
N THR A 413 -2.12 8.26 20.04
CA THR A 413 -3.11 9.27 19.62
C THR A 413 -4.05 9.72 20.75
N ILE A 414 -4.02 9.04 21.90
CA ILE A 414 -4.73 9.46 23.11
C ILE A 414 -4.14 10.75 23.69
N TRP A 415 -2.83 10.95 23.57
CA TRP A 415 -2.12 12.09 24.15
C TRP A 415 -1.51 13.03 23.11
N PHE A 416 -1.41 12.59 21.86
CA PHE A 416 -0.72 13.29 20.78
C PHE A 416 -1.60 13.35 19.54
N SER A 417 -1.36 14.32 18.66
CA SER A 417 -2.05 14.40 17.38
C SER A 417 -1.81 13.13 16.52
N PRO A 418 -2.84 12.61 15.82
CA PRO A 418 -2.71 11.51 14.87
C PRO A 418 -1.64 11.74 13.78
N ASP A 419 -1.37 13.00 13.40
CA ASP A 419 -0.38 13.33 12.36
C ASP A 419 1.05 12.89 12.70
N ILE A 420 1.36 12.78 13.99
CA ILE A 420 2.69 12.41 14.49
C ILE A 420 2.73 11.01 15.10
N GLN A 421 1.68 10.20 14.93
CA GLN A 421 1.60 8.87 15.55
C GLN A 421 2.72 7.92 15.10
N GLU A 422 3.13 8.00 13.83
CA GLU A 422 4.23 7.17 13.30
C GLU A 422 5.58 7.53 13.93
N MET A 423 5.78 8.80 14.30
CA MET A 423 6.99 9.27 14.97
C MET A 423 7.16 8.60 16.34
N TRP A 424 6.07 8.40 17.10
CA TRP A 424 6.12 7.78 18.42
C TRP A 424 6.51 6.31 18.36
N ALA A 425 6.00 5.58 17.37
CA ALA A 425 6.43 4.20 17.12
C ALA A 425 7.94 4.09 16.86
N LEU A 426 8.49 5.01 16.06
CA LEU A 426 9.93 5.08 15.79
C LEU A 426 10.74 5.53 17.01
N LEU A 427 10.22 6.44 17.82
CA LEU A 427 10.86 6.88 19.05
C LEU A 427 10.97 5.73 20.05
N VAL A 428 9.90 4.95 20.23
CA VAL A 428 9.94 3.79 21.13
C VAL A 428 10.90 2.72 20.62
N LEU A 429 10.97 2.49 19.31
CA LEU A 429 12.01 1.64 18.73
C LEU A 429 13.41 2.11 19.16
N ILE A 430 13.73 3.40 19.01
CA ILE A 430 15.02 3.96 19.41
C ILE A 430 15.29 3.73 20.90
N VAL A 431 14.31 4.04 21.76
CA VAL A 431 14.41 3.85 23.21
C VAL A 431 14.67 2.37 23.54
N ILE A 432 13.93 1.45 22.95
CA ILE A 432 14.11 0.02 23.23
C ILE A 432 15.48 -0.46 22.74
N LEU A 433 15.97 0.01 21.58
CA LEU A 433 17.29 -0.38 21.10
C LEU A 433 18.43 0.17 21.95
N LEU A 434 18.28 1.35 22.56
CA LEU A 434 19.26 1.89 23.52
C LEU A 434 19.43 0.97 24.73
N PHE A 435 18.33 0.39 25.23
CA PHE A 435 18.37 -0.54 26.37
C PHE A 435 18.58 -2.00 25.97
N ARG A 436 18.18 -2.37 24.75
CA ARG A 436 18.15 -3.75 24.26
C ARG A 436 18.45 -3.82 22.75
N PRO A 437 19.71 -3.67 22.34
CA PRO A 437 20.11 -3.57 20.93
C PRO A 437 19.86 -4.86 20.11
N GLN A 438 19.61 -5.98 20.78
CA GLN A 438 19.25 -7.25 20.16
C GLN A 438 17.76 -7.34 19.78
N GLY A 439 16.94 -6.35 20.17
CA GLY A 439 15.48 -6.43 20.07
C GLY A 439 14.83 -7.27 21.17
N ILE A 440 13.51 -7.47 21.07
CA ILE A 440 12.68 -8.14 22.09
C ILE A 440 12.93 -9.66 22.09
N LEU A 441 13.14 -10.27 20.93
CA LEU A 441 13.33 -11.71 20.79
C LEU A 441 14.67 -12.10 20.14
N GLY A 442 15.60 -11.16 19.95
CA GLY A 442 16.92 -11.48 19.38
C GLY A 442 17.80 -12.30 20.32
N PHE A 443 18.48 -13.28 19.75
CA PHE A 443 19.43 -14.13 20.47
C PHE A 443 20.67 -13.31 20.84
N ARG A 444 21.14 -13.43 22.09
CA ARG A 444 22.48 -12.95 22.45
C ARG A 444 23.49 -13.80 21.70
N GLU A 445 24.04 -13.28 20.61
CA GLU A 445 25.29 -13.81 20.07
C GLU A 445 26.36 -13.63 21.16
N ARG A 446 26.82 -14.76 21.71
CA ARG A 446 28.07 -14.77 22.48
C ARG A 446 29.15 -14.49 21.46
N VAL A 447 29.58 -13.22 21.39
CA VAL A 447 30.86 -12.87 20.78
C VAL A 447 31.91 -13.57 21.63
N GLY A 448 32.41 -14.69 21.11
CA GLY A 448 33.44 -15.53 21.70
C GLY A 448 34.66 -15.55 20.81
#